data_AF-A0A5N9C324-F1
#
_entry.id   AF-A0A5N9C324-F1
#
_cell.length_a   1.000
_cell.length_b   1.000
_cell.length_c   1.000
_cell.angle_alpha   90.00
_cell.angle_beta   90.00
_cell.angle_gamma   90.00
#
_symmetry.space_group_name_H-M   'P 1'
#
loop_
_entity.id
_entity.type
_entity.pdbx_description
1 polymer ?
#
loop_
_entity_poly.entity_id
_entity_poly.type
_entity_poly.pdbx_seq_one_letter_code
_entity_poly.pdbx_strand_id
1 'polypeptide(L)'
;MNESSFSIEHGDQSKKFKLKCDHRGGILYIIPSEASWVCDDTSFHAHAIEGFFSDLLKISDPQIENLFNKWGLFYRSKKFESKE
;
A
#
# COMPACT_ATOMS: atom_id res chain seq x y z
N MET A 1 7.52 12.98 23.93
CA MET A 1 6.41 12.92 22.95
C MET A 1 6.88 11.96 21.88
N ASN A 2 6.27 10.78 21.75
CA ASN A 2 6.73 9.79 20.79
C ASN A 2 6.37 10.27 19.38
N GLU A 3 7.37 10.49 18.53
CA GLU A 3 7.16 10.97 17.15
C GLU A 3 6.75 9.79 16.28
N SER A 4 5.47 9.44 16.28
CA SER A 4 4.90 8.55 15.26
C SER A 4 4.25 9.37 14.14
N SER A 5 4.64 9.13 12.89
CA SER A 5 4.05 9.79 11.73
C SER A 5 3.80 8.80 10.59
N PHE A 6 2.65 9.01 9.95
CA PHE A 6 2.27 8.41 8.68
C PHE A 6 1.93 9.56 7.74
N SER A 7 2.70 9.74 6.66
CA SER A 7 2.43 10.81 5.70
C SER A 7 2.63 10.36 4.26
N ILE A 8 1.91 11.01 3.35
CA ILE A 8 2.02 10.79 1.92
C ILE A 8 2.60 12.08 1.31
N GLU A 9 3.72 11.95 0.63
CA GLU A 9 4.30 13.02 -0.19
C GLU A 9 3.97 12.78 -1.66
N HIS A 10 3.42 13.81 -2.30
CA HIS A 10 3.04 13.78 -3.70
C HIS A 10 4.17 14.41 -4.51
N GLY A 11 4.94 13.59 -5.23
CA GLY A 11 5.84 14.05 -6.29
C GLY A 11 5.16 13.98 -7.66
N ASP A 12 5.79 14.60 -8.65
CA ASP A 12 5.28 14.73 -10.02
C ASP A 12 5.01 13.37 -10.69
N GLN A 13 5.84 12.36 -10.40
CA GLN A 13 5.73 11.01 -11.00
C GLN A 13 5.79 9.88 -9.97
N SER A 14 5.71 10.21 -8.67
CA SER A 14 5.76 9.20 -7.61
C SER A 14 5.03 9.66 -6.37
N LYS A 15 4.51 8.72 -5.58
CA LYS A 15 4.05 8.98 -4.21
C LYS A 15 4.99 8.30 -3.23
N LYS A 16 5.26 8.96 -2.11
CA LYS A 16 6.10 8.41 -1.03
C LYS A 16 5.29 8.32 0.25
N PHE A 17 5.13 7.11 0.76
CA PHE A 17 4.51 6.87 2.05
C PHE A 17 5.61 6.78 3.09
N LYS A 18 5.70 7.79 3.95
CA LYS A 18 6.66 7.84 5.05
C LYS A 18 6.03 7.25 6.31
N LEU A 19 6.69 6.24 6.86
CA LEU A 19 6.31 5.53 8.08
C LEU A 19 7.43 5.74 9.08
N LYS A 20 7.17 6.42 10.21
CA LYS A 20 8.18 6.64 11.25
C LYS A 20 7.56 6.48 12.62
N CYS A 21 8.28 5.82 13.52
CA CYS A 21 8.12 5.91 14.96
C CYS A 21 9.51 5.86 15.62
N ASP A 22 9.57 5.94 16.94
CA ASP A 22 10.84 5.94 17.67
C ASP A 22 11.68 4.66 17.46
N HIS A 23 11.06 3.57 17.02
CA HIS A 23 11.72 2.25 16.87
C HIS A 23 12.01 1.87 15.42
N ARG A 24 11.28 2.45 14.45
CA ARG A 24 11.31 2.01 13.05
C ARG A 24 11.01 3.16 12.10
N GLY A 25 11.64 3.13 10.94
CA GLY A 25 11.40 4.06 9.85
C GLY A 25 11.41 3.35 8.50
N GLY A 26 10.62 3.83 7.56
CA GLY A 26 10.56 3.30 6.21
C GLY A 26 9.93 4.30 5.25
N ILE A 27 10.28 4.16 3.98
CA ILE A 27 9.65 4.90 2.87
C ILE A 27 9.19 3.87 1.85
N LEU A 28 7.89 3.83 1.59
CA LEU A 28 7.33 3.09 0.46
C LEU A 28 7.22 4.04 -0.73
N TYR A 29 7.98 3.74 -1.79
CA TYR A 29 7.90 4.44 -3.06
C TYR A 29 6.87 3.77 -3.95
N ILE A 30 5.96 4.57 -4.50
CA ILE A 30 4.93 4.10 -5.41
C ILE A 30 5.09 4.87 -6.69
N ILE A 31 5.41 4.14 -7.76
CA ILE A 31 5.56 4.65 -9.12
C ILE A 31 4.51 3.98 -10.02
N PRO A 32 4.09 4.65 -11.10
CA PRO A 32 3.27 3.99 -12.13
C PRO A 32 3.97 2.74 -12.68
N SER A 33 3.21 1.68 -12.92
CA SER A 33 3.69 0.39 -13.46
C SER A 33 2.61 -0.25 -14.35
N GLU A 34 2.87 -1.40 -14.95
CA GLU A 34 1.98 -2.09 -15.90
C GLU A 34 0.54 -2.29 -15.39
N ALA A 35 0.37 -2.48 -14.08
CA ALA A 35 -0.95 -2.64 -13.47
C ALA A 35 -1.60 -1.32 -13.04
N SER A 36 -0.85 -0.22 -12.91
CA SER A 36 -1.33 1.04 -12.30
C SER A 36 -1.26 2.26 -13.23
N TRP A 37 -0.69 2.13 -14.43
CA TRP A 37 -0.54 3.23 -15.39
C TRP A 37 -1.86 3.81 -15.91
N VAL A 38 -2.95 3.04 -15.80
CA VAL A 38 -4.30 3.44 -16.26
C VAL A 38 -4.94 4.47 -15.33
N CYS A 39 -4.43 4.62 -14.10
CA CYS A 39 -4.95 5.59 -13.15
C CYS A 39 -4.30 6.97 -13.34
N ASP A 40 -5.07 8.01 -13.03
CA ASP A 40 -4.54 9.38 -12.98
C ASP A 40 -3.44 9.53 -11.90
N ASP A 41 -2.60 10.57 -12.07
CA ASP A 41 -1.49 10.89 -11.16
C ASP A 41 -1.95 11.16 -9.72
N THR A 42 -3.25 11.35 -9.51
CA THR A 42 -3.85 11.63 -8.21
C THR A 42 -4.22 10.36 -7.45
N SER A 43 -4.52 9.25 -8.13
CA SER A 43 -5.10 8.03 -7.54
C SER A 43 -4.29 6.75 -7.76
N PHE A 44 -3.27 6.75 -8.63
CA PHE A 44 -2.52 5.53 -8.96
C PHE A 44 -1.92 4.80 -7.75
N HIS A 45 -1.56 5.54 -6.69
CA HIS A 45 -1.00 4.97 -5.48
C HIS A 45 -2.02 4.13 -4.69
N ALA A 46 -3.29 4.55 -4.68
CA ALA A 46 -4.37 3.79 -4.07
C ALA A 46 -4.63 2.51 -4.88
N HIS A 47 -4.67 2.61 -6.20
CA HIS A 47 -4.82 1.47 -7.10
C HIS A 47 -3.68 0.45 -6.93
N ALA A 48 -2.43 0.92 -6.92
CA ALA A 48 -1.26 0.05 -6.78
C ALA A 48 -1.24 -0.69 -5.43
N ILE A 49 -1.54 0.01 -4.32
CA ILE A 49 -1.58 -0.62 -2.99
C ILE A 49 -2.74 -1.63 -2.89
N GLU A 50 -3.93 -1.28 -3.38
CA GLU A 50 -5.10 -2.17 -3.42
C GLU A 50 -4.77 -3.44 -4.21
N GLY A 51 -4.29 -3.29 -5.44
CA GLY A 51 -3.95 -4.42 -6.31
C GLY A 51 -2.85 -5.30 -5.71
N PHE A 52 -1.79 -4.71 -5.16
CA PHE A 52 -0.70 -5.45 -4.51
C PHE A 52 -1.21 -6.33 -3.37
N PHE A 53 -2.00 -5.78 -2.44
CA PHE A 53 -2.51 -6.56 -1.32
C PHE A 53 -3.57 -7.58 -1.76
N SER A 54 -4.42 -7.23 -2.73
CA SER A 54 -5.40 -8.14 -3.32
C SER A 54 -4.73 -9.35 -3.97
N ASP A 55 -3.64 -9.16 -4.70
CA ASP A 55 -2.89 -10.26 -5.29
C ASP A 55 -2.07 -11.03 -4.24
N LEU A 56 -1.48 -10.34 -3.26
CA LEU A 56 -0.76 -10.99 -2.16
C LEU A 56 -1.65 -11.99 -1.39
N LEU A 57 -2.93 -11.65 -1.18
CA LEU A 57 -3.90 -12.54 -0.52
C LEU A 57 -4.37 -13.72 -1.37
N LYS A 58 -4.18 -13.69 -2.70
CA LYS A 58 -4.47 -14.82 -3.57
C LYS A 58 -3.37 -15.88 -3.53
N ILE A 59 -2.19 -15.53 -2.99
CA ILE A 59 -1.07 -16.46 -2.85
C ILE A 59 -1.28 -17.29 -1.59
N SER A 60 -1.52 -18.60 -1.76
CA SER A 60 -1.59 -19.56 -0.66
C SER A 60 -0.18 -19.98 -0.20
N ASP A 61 0.53 -19.08 0.48
CA ASP A 61 1.85 -19.33 1.07
C ASP A 61 1.82 -19.08 2.59
N PRO A 62 2.10 -20.11 3.43
CA PRO A 62 2.16 -19.96 4.88
C PRO A 62 3.13 -18.90 5.37
N GLN A 63 4.19 -18.58 4.62
CA GLN A 63 5.13 -17.52 4.99
C GLN A 63 4.49 -16.14 4.92
N ILE A 64 3.65 -15.89 3.92
CA ILE A 64 2.91 -14.63 3.78
C ILE A 64 1.91 -14.48 4.92
N GLU A 65 1.15 -15.53 5.23
CA GLU A 65 0.21 -15.55 6.37
C GLU A 65 0.93 -15.30 7.71
N ASN A 66 2.08 -15.95 7.91
CA ASN A 66 2.90 -15.76 9.11
C ASN A 66 3.43 -14.32 9.23
N LEU A 67 3.77 -13.66 8.12
CA LEU A 67 4.17 -12.24 8.13
C LEU A 67 3.01 -11.34 8.54
N PHE A 68 1.81 -11.54 7.98
CA PHE A 68 0.61 -10.80 8.39
C PHE A 68 0.33 -10.95 9.89
N ASN A 69 0.34 -12.19 10.39
CA ASN A 69 0.12 -12.48 11.80
C ASN A 69 1.22 -11.88 12.70
N LYS A 70 2.49 -12.03 12.32
CA LYS A 70 3.63 -11.50 13.09
C LYS A 70 3.57 -9.98 13.27
N TRP A 71 3.11 -9.26 12.26
CA TRP A 71 3.01 -7.80 12.29
C TRP A 71 1.62 -7.30 12.70
N GLY A 72 0.65 -8.19 12.97
CA GLY A 72 -0.71 -7.83 13.34
C GLY A 72 -1.48 -7.10 12.22
N LEU A 73 -1.18 -7.42 10.97
CA LEU A 73 -1.77 -6.79 9.79
C LEU A 73 -2.81 -7.72 9.17
N PHE A 74 -3.92 -7.14 8.73
CA PHE A 74 -4.96 -7.84 7.97
C PHE A 74 -5.44 -6.91 6.86
N TYR A 75 -5.56 -7.46 5.66
CA TYR A 75 -6.16 -6.77 4.53
C TYR A 75 -7.41 -7.51 4.07
N ARG A 76 -8.42 -6.76 3.64
CA ARG A 76 -9.63 -7.31 3.04
C ARG A 76 -10.00 -6.42 1.86
N SER A 77 -9.87 -6.97 0.65
CA SER A 77 -10.38 -6.30 -0.54
C SER A 77 -11.90 -6.17 -0.47
N LYS A 78 -12.43 -5.04 -0.95
CA LYS A 78 -13.85 -4.80 -1.12
C LYS A 78 -14.17 -4.84 -2.61
N LYS A 79 -15.32 -5.41 -2.98
CA LYS A 79 -15.81 -5.28 -4.34
C LYS A 79 -16.00 -3.79 -4.66
N PHE A 80 -15.43 -3.35 -5.76
CA PHE A 80 -15.68 -2.01 -6.28
C PHE A 80 -17.06 -1.98 -6.91
N GLU A 81 -17.97 -1.15 -6.38
CA GLU A 81 -19.22 -0.82 -7.05
C GLU A 81 -18.94 0.39 -7.94
N SER A 82 -18.97 0.19 -9.26
CA SER A 82 -18.94 1.32 -10.20
C SER A 82 -20.19 2.15 -9.97
N LYS A 83 -20.04 3.45 -9.69
CA LYS A 83 -21.16 4.37 -9.83
C LYS A 83 -21.55 4.40 -11.30
N GLU A 84 -22.76 3.95 -11.60
CA GLU A 84 -23.46 4.21 -12.88
C GLU A 84 -23.59 5.72 -13.12
#